data_AF-S5YYS9-F1
#
_entry.id   AF-S5YYS9-F1
#
_cell.length_a   1.000
_cell.length_b   1.000
_cell.length_c   1.000
_cell.angle_alpha   90.00
_cell.angle_beta   90.00
_cell.angle_gamma   90.00
#
_symmetry.space_group_name_H-M   'P 1'
#
loop_
_entity.id
_entity.type
_entity.pdbx_description
1 polymer ?
#
loop_
_entity_poly.entity_id
_entity_poly.type
_entity_poly.pdbx_seq_one_letter_code
_entity_poly.pdbx_strand_id
1 'polypeptide(L)'
;MKPDFIHDAIRAVEEARIAVEEAQAGNGAPDLQRANQRLQLASQRLSAARQQAEQTGRAMPSELERAEAMLRRLYETEQSLRL
;
A
#
# COMPACT_ATOMS: atom_id res chain seq x y z
N MET A 1 9.31 -17.31 13.55
CA MET A 1 9.96 -16.46 12.54
C MET A 1 9.45 -15.04 12.75
N LYS A 2 10.32 -14.03 12.87
CA LYS A 2 9.88 -12.63 12.82
C LYS A 2 9.31 -12.37 11.42
N PRO A 3 8.14 -11.74 11.28
CA PRO A 3 7.65 -11.38 9.96
C PRO A 3 8.68 -10.43 9.32
N ASP A 4 8.98 -10.70 8.05
CA ASP A 4 9.86 -9.87 7.26
C ASP A 4 9.11 -8.56 6.98
N PHE A 5 9.67 -7.44 7.45
CA PHE A 5 9.07 -6.12 7.30
C PHE A 5 8.82 -5.75 5.83
N ILE A 6 9.61 -6.31 4.90
CA ILE A 6 9.38 -6.18 3.46
C ILE A 6 8.11 -6.93 3.05
N HIS A 7 7.98 -8.20 3.47
CA HIS A 7 6.77 -8.98 3.19
C HIS A 7 5.52 -8.35 3.81
N ASP A 8 5.61 -7.80 5.03
CA ASP A 8 4.49 -7.12 5.68
C ASP A 8 4.06 -5.84 4.96
N ALA A 9 5.00 -5.11 4.36
CA ALA A 9 4.74 -3.93 3.54
C ALA A 9 4.10 -4.31 2.21
N ILE A 10 4.64 -5.31 1.51
CA ILE A 10 4.09 -5.81 0.23
C ILE A 10 2.66 -6.31 0.45
N ARG A 11 2.44 -7.12 1.48
CA ARG A 11 1.11 -7.63 1.82
C ARG A 11 0.11 -6.51 2.08
N ALA A 12 0.53 -5.43 2.77
CA ALA A 12 -0.36 -4.31 3.02
C ALA A 12 -0.74 -3.55 1.74
N VAL A 13 0.17 -3.45 0.77
CA VAL A 13 -0.14 -2.90 -0.56
C VAL A 13 -1.13 -3.79 -1.31
N GLU A 14 -0.97 -5.11 -1.25
CA GLU A 14 -1.94 -6.05 -1.85
C GLU A 14 -3.32 -5.93 -1.20
N GLU A 15 -3.39 -5.84 0.13
CA GLU A 15 -4.65 -5.59 0.85
C GLU A 15 -5.29 -4.25 0.46
N ALA A 16 -4.47 -3.21 0.23
CA ALA A 16 -4.95 -1.93 -0.26
C ALA A 16 -5.46 -2.00 -1.71
N ARG A 17 -4.81 -2.77 -2.58
CA ARG A 17 -5.28 -3.02 -3.95
C ARG A 17 -6.68 -3.63 -3.95
N ILE A 18 -6.89 -4.69 -3.16
CA ILE A 18 -8.18 -5.36 -3.06
C ILE A 18 -9.26 -4.38 -2.58
N ALA A 19 -8.98 -3.58 -1.57
CA ALA A 19 -9.94 -2.61 -1.05
C ALA A 19 -10.28 -1.50 -2.07
N VAL A 20 -9.32 -1.07 -2.89
CA VAL A 20 -9.58 -0.11 -3.98
C VAL A 20 -10.42 -0.77 -5.08
N GLU A 21 -10.15 -2.03 -5.45
CA GLU A 21 -10.95 -2.77 -6.43
C GLU A 21 -12.41 -2.96 -5.94
N GLU A 22 -12.59 -3.28 -4.66
CA GLU A 22 -13.92 -3.32 -4.03
C GLU A 22 -14.62 -1.96 -4.10
N ALA A 23 -13.91 -0.87 -3.78
CA ALA A 23 -14.47 0.48 -3.84
C ALA A 23 -14.86 0.90 -5.27
N GLN A 24 -14.07 0.49 -6.28
CA GLN A 24 -14.40 0.71 -7.70
C GLN A 24 -15.66 -0.05 -8.12
N ALA A 25 -15.83 -1.29 -7.65
CA ALA A 25 -16.98 -2.11 -8.00
C ALA A 25 -18.26 -1.69 -7.26
N GLY A 26 -18.14 -1.28 -5.98
CA GLY A 26 -19.26 -0.93 -5.12
C GLY A 26 -19.70 0.54 -5.20
N ASN A 27 -18.80 1.47 -5.59
CA ASN A 27 -18.99 2.92 -5.59
C ASN A 27 -19.67 3.48 -4.31
N GLY A 28 -19.51 2.79 -3.17
CA GLY A 28 -20.10 3.14 -1.89
C GLY A 28 -19.13 3.94 -1.02
N ALA A 29 -19.63 4.96 -0.32
CA ALA A 29 -18.84 5.73 0.65
C ALA A 29 -18.12 4.86 1.71
N PRO A 30 -18.70 3.76 2.24
CA PRO A 30 -18.00 2.86 3.16
C PRO A 30 -16.80 2.14 2.55
N ASP A 31 -16.89 1.73 1.28
CA ASP A 31 -15.83 1.01 0.59
C ASP A 31 -14.67 1.97 0.24
N LEU A 32 -14.98 3.19 -0.18
CA LEU A 32 -13.97 4.26 -0.36
C LEU A 32 -13.25 4.58 0.95
N GLN A 33 -13.98 4.66 2.06
CA GLN A 33 -13.37 4.88 3.37
C GLN A 33 -12.45 3.71 3.77
N ARG A 34 -12.87 2.46 3.53
CA ARG A 34 -12.04 1.27 3.77
C ARG A 34 -10.80 1.28 2.89
N ALA A 35 -10.93 1.58 1.61
CA ALA A 35 -9.83 1.69 0.66
C ALA A 35 -8.79 2.72 1.15
N ASN A 36 -9.23 3.92 1.52
CA ASN A 36 -8.36 4.96 2.07
C ASN A 36 -7.60 4.50 3.33
N GLN A 37 -8.28 3.86 4.29
CA GLN A 37 -7.63 3.34 5.49
C GLN A 37 -6.54 2.31 5.15
N ARG A 38 -6.80 1.43 4.19
CA ARG A 38 -5.81 0.43 3.74
C ARG A 38 -4.63 1.07 3.01
N LEU A 39 -4.87 2.07 2.17
CA LEU A 39 -3.81 2.84 1.50
C LEU A 39 -2.92 3.56 2.51
N GLN A 40 -3.50 4.14 3.56
CA GLN A 40 -2.73 4.80 4.63
C GLN A 40 -1.88 3.79 5.41
N LEU A 41 -2.44 2.63 5.76
CA LEU A 41 -1.69 1.58 6.43
C LEU A 41 -0.54 1.05 5.56
N ALA A 42 -0.78 0.82 4.28
CA ALA A 42 0.23 0.37 3.33
C ALA A 42 1.36 1.40 3.19
N SER A 43 1.02 2.70 3.13
CA SER A 43 1.99 3.79 3.09
C SER A 43 2.91 3.82 4.31
N GLN A 44 2.34 3.69 5.51
CA GLN A 44 3.10 3.65 6.75
C GLN A 44 4.05 2.46 6.79
N ARG A 45 3.59 1.26 6.38
CA ARG A 45 4.43 0.07 6.36
C ARG A 45 5.54 0.13 5.30
N LEU A 46 5.26 0.65 4.11
CA LEU A 46 6.28 0.87 3.09
C LEU A 46 7.35 1.85 3.58
N SER A 47 6.94 2.96 4.20
CA SER A 47 7.86 3.93 4.78
C SER A 47 8.76 3.30 5.85
N ALA A 48 8.19 2.50 6.76
CA ALA A 48 8.95 1.79 7.78
C ALA A 48 9.93 0.76 7.18
N ALA A 49 9.49 -0.01 6.17
CA ALA A 49 10.33 -0.98 5.49
C ALA A 49 11.49 -0.30 4.74
N ARG A 50 11.24 0.84 4.11
CA ARG A 50 12.26 1.65 3.44
C ARG A 50 13.28 2.20 4.44
N GLN A 51 12.83 2.81 5.54
CA GLN A 51 13.73 3.30 6.59
C GLN A 51 14.60 2.18 7.16
N GLN A 52 14.05 0.97 7.33
CA GLN A 52 14.81 -0.18 7.78
C GLN A 52 15.86 -0.64 6.75
N ALA A 53 15.50 -0.66 5.45
CA ALA A 53 16.45 -0.96 4.38
C ALA A 53 17.60 0.05 4.34
N GLU A 54 17.28 1.35 4.43
CA GLU A 54 18.26 2.45 4.51
C GLU A 54 19.18 2.31 5.73
N GLN A 55 18.63 2.03 6.92
CA GLN A 55 19.41 1.84 8.15
C GLN A 55 20.36 0.63 8.10
N THR A 56 19.96 -0.42 7.38
CA THR A 56 20.81 -1.62 7.19
C THR A 56 21.84 -1.46 6.07
N GLY A 57 21.89 -0.30 5.41
CA GLY A 57 22.75 -0.03 4.27
C GLY A 57 22.45 -0.92 3.06
N ARG A 58 21.28 -1.55 3.04
CA ARG A 58 20.85 -2.42 1.94
C ARG A 58 20.15 -1.56 0.91
N ALA A 59 20.49 -1.79 -0.36
CA ALA A 59 19.67 -1.28 -1.45
C ALA A 59 18.22 -1.75 -1.25
N MET A 60 17.28 -0.87 -1.57
CA MET A 60 15.87 -1.17 -1.47
C MET A 60 15.54 -2.37 -2.38
N PRO A 61 14.84 -3.40 -1.87
CA PRO A 61 14.44 -4.53 -2.70
C PRO A 61 13.56 -4.04 -3.85
N SER A 62 13.77 -4.56 -5.06
CA SER A 62 12.98 -4.21 -6.23
C SER A 62 11.49 -4.51 -6.06
N GLU A 63 11.14 -5.47 -5.20
CA GLU A 63 9.77 -5.77 -4.80
C GLU A 63 9.14 -4.62 -3.99
N LEU A 64 9.92 -3.97 -3.12
CA LEU A 64 9.47 -2.81 -2.34
C LEU A 64 9.27 -1.59 -3.25
N GLU A 65 10.15 -1.39 -4.24
CA GLU A 65 10.00 -0.31 -5.23
C GLU A 65 8.74 -0.50 -6.08
N ARG A 66 8.46 -1.74 -6.50
CA ARG A 66 7.22 -2.09 -7.20
C ARG A 66 6.00 -1.84 -6.33
N ALA A 67 6.08 -2.18 -5.05
CA ALA A 67 5.01 -1.95 -4.08
C ALA A 67 4.73 -0.44 -3.87
N GLU A 68 5.77 0.40 -3.80
CA GLU A 68 5.60 1.87 -3.74
C GLU A 68 4.95 2.42 -5.01
N ALA A 69 5.41 1.99 -6.19
CA ALA A 69 4.84 2.41 -7.47
C ALA A 69 3.36 2.00 -7.59
N MET A 70 3.03 0.79 -7.13
CA MET A 70 1.65 0.31 -7.08
C MET A 70 0.81 1.15 -6.11
N LEU A 71 1.29 1.39 -4.88
CA LEU A 71 0.59 2.18 -3.88
C LEU A 71 0.27 3.59 -4.41
N ARG A 72 1.21 4.21 -5.12
CA ARG A 72 0.98 5.52 -5.75
C ARG A 72 -0.17 5.48 -6.77
N ARG A 73 -0.18 4.49 -7.66
CA ARG A 73 -1.30 4.30 -8.62
C ARG A 73 -2.62 4.06 -7.92
N LEU A 74 -2.63 3.31 -6.82
CA LEU A 74 -3.84 3.06 -6.04
C LEU A 74 -4.39 4.33 -5.39
N TYR A 75 -3.53 5.24 -4.91
CA TYR A 75 -3.96 6.55 -4.43
C TYR A 75 -4.57 7.40 -5.54
N GLU A 76 -3.95 7.42 -6.72
CA GLU A 76 -4.48 8.15 -7.88
C GLU A 76 -5.86 7.61 -8.29
N THR A 77 -6.02 6.29 -8.29
CA THR A 77 -7.31 5.62 -8.53
C THR A 77 -8.33 5.94 -7.44
N GLU A 78 -7.97 5.87 -6.16
CA GLU A 78 -8.91 6.15 -5.07
C GLU A 78 -9.39 7.61 -5.07
N GLN A 79 -8.51 8.54 -5.40
CA GLN A 79 -8.86 9.95 -5.58
C GLN A 79 -9.84 10.16 -6.74
N SER A 80 -9.68 9.45 -7.87
CA SER A 80 -10.58 9.59 -9.01
C SER A 80 -11.99 9.07 -8.75
N LEU A 81 -12.14 8.11 -7.83
CA LEU A 81 -13.45 7.58 -7.42
C LEU A 81 -14.23 8.51 -6.49
N ARG A 82 -13.58 9.54 -5.93
CA ARG A 82 -14.22 10.55 -5.07
C ARG A 82 -14.72 11.78 -5.82
N LEU A 83 -14.32 11.94 -7.08
CA LEU A 83 -14.70 13.05 -7.96
C LEU A 83 -16.04 12.78 -8.64
#